data_AF-A0A945NYM3-F1
#
_entry.id   AF-A0A945NYM3-F1
#
_cell.length_a   1.000
_cell.length_b   1.000
_cell.length_c   1.000
_cell.angle_alpha   90.00
_cell.angle_beta   90.00
_cell.angle_gamma   90.00
#
_symmetry.space_group_name_H-M   'P 1'
#
loop_
_entity.id
_entity.type
_entity.pdbx_description
1 polymer ?
#
loop_
_entity_poly.entity_id
_entity_poly.type
_entity_poly.pdbx_seq_one_letter_code
_entity_poly.pdbx_strand_id
1 'polypeptide(L)'
;MHYLSLREFISKLESEDELIRIKTSVSPILEIAEITDRVSKQPGGGKALLFENVESSSMPVLINAFGSTKRMNLALGVYNVEDIAKRIERYIKIPPPTTLLDKAKLLPMLLQAAQFPPTLSQSSHPTCQEVVHLNDDVDLGMIPVLQCWPDDAGRFITFPIVINRSVDKKIRNVGLYRMQVYDRKTTAMHWHIHKDGAHFFHEYRKQNKVMEVAVALGADPASCYSASAPLPYGIDEFLLAGFIRKRSVPLVKCKTVDLEVPANAEIVLEGYIDPSEKRLEGPFGDHTGYYSQDGDYPVFHVTAITHRKNPVYLTTIVGIPPQEDFYLGKATERIFLPLLKTQLPEIVDMDMPVEGVFHNCVIVSIEKRYPMQSRRLMSALWGLGQMSFVKTIVTVDADINVHDYEKVATYLLNHVDFATDLFFSEGVLDVLNHGSDQMLYGSKLGIDLTKKIAGEPGYEKSSPDSIKETDLPTTEQVQETFSWVKTCKILELQSKRPLLIVALDKIAPHQGKEFILSFLENPDFSAIEIVMVLEGHVNIDDISTVMWKFFNNIDPKRDCYFVAQRLGIDATQKFPEEGYQQDWPEEIEMPANIKTQVDLKWGNLFK
;
A
#
# COMPACT_ATOMS: atom_id res chain seq x y z
N MET A 1 -8.24 -5.69 -23.85
CA MET A 1 -7.41 -6.80 -24.38
C MET A 1 -7.12 -7.74 -23.21
N HIS A 2 -7.02 -9.06 -23.39
CA HIS A 2 -6.67 -9.97 -22.29
C HIS A 2 -5.35 -10.67 -22.61
N TYR A 3 -4.47 -10.79 -21.61
CA TYR A 3 -3.19 -11.49 -21.74
C TYR A 3 -3.34 -12.91 -21.21
N LEU A 4 -2.77 -13.91 -21.90
CA LEU A 4 -2.73 -15.30 -21.43
C LEU A 4 -1.55 -15.59 -20.50
N SER A 5 -0.50 -14.77 -20.54
CA SER A 5 0.72 -14.93 -19.74
C SER A 5 1.44 -13.60 -19.50
N LEU A 6 2.43 -13.60 -18.59
CA LEU A 6 3.30 -12.45 -18.36
C LEU A 6 4.05 -12.01 -19.64
N ARG A 7 4.46 -12.96 -20.50
CA ARG A 7 5.23 -12.64 -21.71
C ARG A 7 4.45 -11.80 -22.72
N GLU A 8 3.14 -12.04 -22.86
CA GLU A 8 2.30 -11.20 -23.72
C GLU A 8 2.19 -9.78 -23.16
N PHE A 9 2.20 -9.64 -21.83
CA PHE A 9 2.21 -8.34 -21.18
C PHE A 9 3.55 -7.62 -21.37
N ILE A 10 4.69 -8.32 -21.22
CA ILE A 10 6.03 -7.80 -21.54
C ILE A 10 6.07 -7.26 -22.97
N SER A 11 5.62 -8.05 -23.96
CA SER A 11 5.57 -7.62 -25.36
C SER A 11 4.67 -6.40 -25.56
N LYS A 12 3.57 -6.31 -24.81
CA LYS A 12 2.70 -5.13 -24.88
C LYS A 12 3.37 -3.90 -24.31
N LEU A 13 4.02 -4.00 -23.14
CA LEU A 13 4.76 -2.89 -22.54
C LEU A 13 5.84 -2.39 -23.52
N GLU A 14 6.59 -3.29 -24.15
CA GLU A 14 7.59 -2.95 -25.16
C GLU A 14 6.97 -2.23 -26.36
N SER A 15 5.82 -2.70 -26.88
CA SER A 15 5.14 -2.05 -28.01
C SER A 15 4.52 -0.68 -27.67
N GLU A 16 4.27 -0.39 -26.39
CA GLU A 16 3.70 0.87 -25.89
C GLU A 16 4.77 1.83 -25.36
N ASP A 17 6.04 1.49 -25.57
CA ASP A 17 7.22 2.20 -25.04
C ASP A 17 7.23 2.32 -23.49
N GLU A 18 6.68 1.32 -22.81
CA GLU A 18 6.55 1.25 -21.35
C GLU A 18 7.55 0.28 -20.69
N LEU A 19 8.47 -0.31 -21.45
CA LEU A 19 9.49 -1.24 -20.97
C LEU A 19 10.87 -0.85 -21.48
N ILE A 20 11.88 -0.92 -20.61
CA ILE A 20 13.30 -0.88 -20.99
C ILE A 20 13.94 -2.24 -20.71
N ARG A 21 14.68 -2.76 -21.69
CA ARG A 21 15.55 -3.93 -21.51
C ARG A 21 16.95 -3.49 -21.11
N ILE A 22 17.42 -3.96 -19.96
CA ILE A 22 18.74 -3.62 -19.42
C ILE A 22 19.67 -4.81 -19.62
N LYS A 23 20.66 -4.63 -20.49
CA LYS A 23 21.67 -5.66 -20.84
C LYS A 23 22.94 -5.56 -19.98
N THR A 24 23.16 -4.40 -19.38
CA THR A 24 24.27 -4.15 -18.46
C THR A 24 24.14 -5.09 -17.26
N SER A 25 25.26 -5.70 -16.84
CA SER A 25 25.29 -6.59 -15.68
C SER A 25 24.95 -5.85 -14.40
N VAL A 26 23.97 -6.38 -13.67
CA VAL A 26 23.50 -5.81 -12.40
C VAL A 26 23.39 -6.89 -11.33
N SER A 27 23.64 -6.50 -10.08
CA SER A 27 23.49 -7.38 -8.94
C SER A 27 22.04 -7.46 -8.45
N PRO A 28 21.51 -8.66 -8.11
CA PRO A 28 20.24 -8.78 -7.42
C PRO A 28 20.32 -8.31 -5.95
N ILE A 29 21.52 -8.04 -5.45
CA ILE A 29 21.77 -7.52 -4.10
C ILE A 29 21.89 -6.01 -4.18
N LEU A 30 20.85 -5.30 -3.73
CA LEU A 30 20.73 -3.84 -3.61
C LEU A 30 20.74 -3.05 -4.94
N GLU A 31 21.47 -3.49 -5.97
CA GLU A 31 21.66 -2.70 -7.19
C GLU A 31 20.39 -2.60 -8.05
N ILE A 32 19.70 -3.72 -8.31
CA ILE A 32 18.40 -3.70 -9.00
C ILE A 32 17.39 -2.84 -8.23
N ALA A 33 17.41 -2.91 -6.90
CA ALA A 33 16.51 -2.14 -6.04
C ALA A 33 16.79 -0.64 -6.15
N GLU A 34 18.05 -0.20 -6.01
CA GLU A 34 18.44 1.21 -6.16
C GLU A 34 18.11 1.76 -7.56
N ILE A 35 18.34 0.98 -8.62
CA ILE A 35 17.98 1.40 -9.98
C ILE A 35 16.47 1.56 -10.10
N THR A 36 15.71 0.60 -9.57
CA THR A 36 14.24 0.60 -9.65
C THR A 36 13.66 1.75 -8.82
N ASP A 37 14.16 1.99 -7.61
CA ASP A 37 13.71 3.07 -6.72
C ASP A 37 13.76 4.43 -7.41
N ARG A 38 14.91 4.73 -8.05
CA ARG A 38 15.09 5.94 -8.84
C ARG A 38 14.15 6.02 -10.03
N VAL A 39 13.89 4.90 -10.71
CA VAL A 39 12.99 4.86 -11.88
C VAL A 39 11.54 5.03 -11.46
N SER A 40 11.09 4.36 -10.40
CA SER A 40 9.71 4.43 -9.89
C SER A 40 9.34 5.83 -9.35
N LYS A 41 10.33 6.61 -8.91
CA LYS A 41 10.14 8.01 -8.48
C LYS A 41 10.20 9.04 -9.62
N GLN A 42 10.46 8.61 -10.87
CA GLN A 42 10.37 9.52 -12.02
C GLN A 42 8.92 9.93 -12.30
N PRO A 43 8.68 11.06 -13.00
CA PRO A 43 7.34 11.47 -13.40
C PRO A 43 6.57 10.33 -14.07
N GLY A 44 5.36 10.06 -13.59
CA GLY A 44 4.52 8.97 -14.10
C GLY A 44 5.01 7.56 -13.75
N GLY A 45 5.94 7.41 -12.80
CA GLY A 45 6.42 6.12 -12.31
C GLY A 45 7.53 5.47 -13.14
N GLY A 46 8.17 6.25 -14.03
CA GLY A 46 9.20 5.76 -14.94
C GLY A 46 8.69 4.67 -15.89
N LYS A 47 9.58 3.78 -16.35
CA LYS A 47 9.24 2.61 -17.19
C LYS A 47 9.38 1.31 -16.40
N ALA A 48 8.74 0.24 -16.87
CA ALA A 48 9.07 -1.10 -16.42
C ALA A 48 10.50 -1.47 -16.85
N LEU A 49 11.16 -2.31 -16.06
CA LEU A 49 12.54 -2.72 -16.31
C LEU A 49 12.63 -4.24 -16.48
N LEU A 50 13.27 -4.68 -17.55
CA LEU A 50 13.62 -6.09 -17.76
C LEU A 50 15.15 -6.22 -17.77
N PHE A 51 15.72 -6.68 -16.66
CA PHE A 51 17.15 -6.95 -16.53
C PHE A 51 17.46 -8.32 -17.15
N GLU A 52 18.21 -8.34 -18.24
CA GLU A 52 18.52 -9.55 -19.00
C GLU A 52 19.83 -10.21 -18.54
N ASN A 53 20.67 -9.48 -17.81
CA ASN A 53 21.97 -9.93 -17.33
C ASN A 53 22.09 -9.67 -15.81
N VAL A 54 21.63 -10.64 -15.03
CA VAL A 54 21.64 -10.58 -13.56
C VAL A 54 22.74 -11.47 -13.02
N GLU A 55 23.57 -10.93 -12.14
CA GLU A 55 24.71 -11.66 -11.58
C GLU A 55 24.27 -12.98 -10.93
N SER A 56 25.02 -14.05 -11.21
CA SER A 56 24.79 -15.39 -10.66
C SER A 56 23.46 -16.06 -11.00
N SER A 57 22.68 -15.56 -11.97
CA SER A 57 21.49 -16.24 -12.49
C SER A 57 21.35 -16.10 -14.00
N SER A 58 20.75 -17.10 -14.65
CA SER A 58 20.36 -17.03 -16.07
C SER A 58 18.94 -16.51 -16.28
N MET A 59 18.18 -16.26 -15.21
CA MET A 59 16.80 -15.81 -15.31
C MET A 59 16.74 -14.28 -15.41
N PRO A 60 16.09 -13.70 -16.43
CA PRO A 60 15.82 -12.27 -16.47
C PRO A 60 14.88 -11.83 -15.34
N VAL A 61 15.04 -10.60 -14.87
CA VAL A 61 14.21 -10.00 -13.82
C VAL A 61 13.32 -8.91 -14.41
N LEU A 62 12.00 -9.07 -14.29
CA LEU A 62 11.02 -8.04 -14.61
C LEU A 62 10.57 -7.36 -13.32
N ILE A 63 10.64 -6.03 -13.30
CA ILE A 63 10.25 -5.20 -12.15
C ILE A 63 9.61 -3.89 -12.60
N ASN A 64 8.83 -3.26 -11.73
CA ASN A 64 8.11 -2.01 -12.01
C ASN A 64 7.10 -2.13 -13.17
N ALA A 65 6.64 -3.36 -13.44
CA ALA A 65 5.71 -3.73 -14.51
C ALA A 65 4.31 -3.11 -14.33
N PHE A 66 3.94 -2.78 -13.10
CA PHE A 66 2.69 -2.18 -12.65
C PHE A 66 2.87 -0.75 -12.12
N GLY A 67 4.09 -0.22 -12.11
CA GLY A 67 4.42 1.05 -11.44
C GLY A 67 4.03 2.32 -12.18
N SER A 68 2.88 2.33 -12.86
CA SER A 68 2.26 3.57 -13.35
C SER A 68 0.77 3.37 -13.61
N THR A 69 0.00 4.46 -13.59
CA THR A 69 -1.42 4.41 -13.98
C THR A 69 -1.61 3.84 -15.39
N LYS A 70 -0.74 4.21 -16.35
CA LYS A 70 -0.78 3.68 -17.72
C LYS A 70 -0.51 2.18 -17.74
N ARG A 71 0.52 1.70 -17.04
CA ARG A 71 0.85 0.27 -16.96
C ARG A 71 -0.22 -0.53 -16.22
N MET A 72 -0.86 0.02 -15.19
CA MET A 72 -2.02 -0.60 -14.54
C MET A 72 -3.21 -0.73 -15.47
N ASN A 73 -3.54 0.32 -16.24
CA ASN A 73 -4.59 0.24 -17.25
C ASN A 73 -4.29 -0.84 -18.30
N LEU A 74 -3.05 -0.87 -18.81
CA LEU A 74 -2.58 -1.92 -19.73
C LEU A 74 -2.73 -3.31 -19.10
N ALA A 75 -2.18 -3.53 -17.90
CA ALA A 75 -2.21 -4.79 -17.16
C ALA A 75 -3.62 -5.36 -17.00
N LEU A 76 -4.59 -4.49 -16.68
CA LEU A 76 -6.00 -4.87 -16.49
C LEU A 76 -6.81 -4.85 -17.79
N GLY A 77 -6.17 -4.56 -18.92
CA GLY A 77 -6.76 -4.67 -20.25
C GLY A 77 -7.79 -3.59 -20.58
N VAL A 78 -7.69 -2.43 -19.93
CA VAL A 78 -8.62 -1.29 -20.02
C VAL A 78 -7.87 0.01 -20.37
N TYR A 79 -8.60 1.03 -20.82
CA TYR A 79 -8.03 2.38 -20.99
C TYR A 79 -8.07 3.18 -19.69
N ASN A 80 -9.06 2.89 -18.84
CA ASN A 80 -9.22 3.49 -17.53
C ASN A 80 -9.74 2.43 -16.55
N VAL A 81 -9.08 2.27 -15.41
CA VAL A 81 -9.44 1.35 -14.32
C VAL A 81 -10.89 1.51 -13.85
N GLU A 82 -11.46 2.71 -13.98
CA GLU A 82 -12.87 3.01 -13.72
C GLU A 82 -13.86 2.17 -14.53
N ASP A 83 -13.46 1.67 -15.69
CA ASP A 83 -14.32 0.81 -16.51
C ASP A 83 -14.55 -0.57 -15.85
N ILE A 84 -13.69 -0.96 -14.92
CA ILE A 84 -13.86 -2.15 -14.07
C ILE A 84 -14.83 -1.82 -12.93
N ALA A 85 -14.65 -0.68 -12.26
CA ALA A 85 -15.55 -0.19 -11.22
C ALA A 85 -17.00 -0.06 -11.74
N LYS A 86 -17.20 0.62 -12.87
CA LYS A 86 -18.50 0.74 -13.56
C LYS A 86 -19.09 -0.62 -13.92
N ARG A 87 -18.26 -1.62 -14.22
CA ARG A 87 -18.72 -2.97 -14.50
C ARG A 87 -19.22 -3.63 -13.22
N ILE A 88 -18.46 -3.55 -12.13
CA ILE A 88 -18.88 -4.05 -10.81
C ILE A 88 -20.22 -3.43 -10.40
N GLU A 89 -20.36 -2.12 -10.55
CA GLU A 89 -21.59 -1.39 -10.25
C GLU A 89 -22.81 -1.94 -11.02
N ARG A 90 -22.65 -2.30 -12.31
CA ARG A 90 -23.73 -2.92 -13.10
C ARG A 90 -24.17 -4.27 -12.55
N TYR A 91 -23.25 -5.06 -11.99
CA TYR A 91 -23.57 -6.34 -11.37
C TYR A 91 -24.23 -6.17 -9.99
N ILE A 92 -23.90 -5.11 -9.26
CA ILE A 92 -24.49 -4.86 -7.94
C ILE A 92 -25.91 -4.26 -8.07
N LYS A 93 -26.12 -3.32 -9.00
CA LYS A 93 -27.37 -2.58 -9.16
C LYS A 93 -28.44 -3.31 -9.99
N ILE A 94 -28.39 -4.65 -10.06
CA ILE A 94 -29.38 -5.44 -10.80
C ILE A 94 -30.71 -5.40 -10.02
N PRO A 95 -31.79 -4.83 -10.57
CA PRO A 95 -33.08 -4.87 -9.93
C PRO A 95 -33.64 -6.31 -9.96
N PRO A 96 -34.40 -6.73 -8.94
CA PRO A 96 -35.08 -8.03 -8.98
C PRO A 96 -35.98 -8.13 -10.22
N PRO A 97 -35.78 -9.11 -11.12
CA PRO A 97 -36.56 -9.21 -12.35
C PRO A 97 -38.00 -9.63 -12.03
N THR A 98 -38.98 -8.81 -12.38
CA THR A 98 -40.41 -9.08 -12.13
C THR A 98 -41.11 -9.68 -13.34
N THR A 99 -40.63 -9.40 -14.56
CA THR A 99 -41.22 -9.89 -15.80
C THR A 99 -40.32 -10.87 -16.56
N LEU A 100 -40.91 -11.66 -17.47
CA LEU A 100 -40.14 -12.53 -18.39
C LEU A 100 -39.20 -11.72 -19.30
N LEU A 101 -39.61 -10.50 -19.68
CA LEU A 101 -38.78 -9.61 -20.48
C LEU A 101 -37.55 -9.12 -19.69
N ASP A 102 -37.69 -8.84 -18.40
CA ASP A 102 -36.55 -8.46 -17.54
C ASP A 102 -35.56 -9.62 -17.39
N LYS A 103 -36.06 -10.86 -17.24
CA LYS A 103 -35.21 -12.05 -17.22
C LYS A 103 -34.44 -12.22 -18.54
N ALA A 104 -35.10 -11.98 -19.69
CA ALA A 104 -34.44 -12.03 -20.99
C ALA A 104 -33.33 -10.97 -21.14
N LYS A 105 -33.52 -9.77 -20.58
CA LYS A 105 -32.49 -8.70 -20.58
C LYS A 105 -31.26 -9.03 -19.72
N LEU A 106 -31.40 -9.89 -18.70
CA LEU A 106 -30.27 -10.34 -17.87
C LEU A 106 -29.45 -11.47 -18.50
N LEU A 107 -30.03 -12.20 -19.47
CA LEU A 107 -29.39 -13.36 -20.08
C LEU A 107 -27.99 -13.06 -20.68
N PRO A 108 -27.77 -11.97 -21.44
CA PRO A 108 -26.44 -11.66 -21.96
C PRO A 108 -25.39 -11.43 -20.86
N MET A 109 -25.81 -10.81 -19.76
CA MET A 109 -24.93 -10.55 -18.63
C MET A 109 -24.59 -11.83 -17.88
N LEU A 110 -25.56 -12.74 -17.69
CA LEU A 110 -25.32 -14.06 -17.10
C LEU A 110 -24.41 -14.93 -17.97
N LEU A 111 -24.59 -14.90 -19.29
CA LEU A 111 -23.70 -15.59 -20.23
C LEU A 111 -22.28 -15.03 -20.21
N GLN A 112 -22.12 -13.73 -19.96
CA GLN A 112 -20.82 -13.13 -19.74
C GLN A 112 -20.22 -13.60 -18.40
N ALA A 113 -21.00 -13.57 -17.32
CA ALA A 113 -20.56 -13.95 -15.99
C ALA A 113 -20.12 -15.42 -15.90
N ALA A 114 -20.78 -16.31 -16.65
CA ALA A 114 -20.43 -17.73 -16.73
C ALA A 114 -19.01 -17.98 -17.28
N GLN A 115 -18.37 -16.98 -17.91
CA GLN A 115 -17.01 -17.09 -18.44
C GLN A 115 -15.92 -16.67 -17.45
N PHE A 116 -16.28 -16.10 -16.30
CA PHE A 116 -15.31 -15.59 -15.32
C PHE A 116 -14.69 -16.66 -14.43
N PRO A 117 -15.44 -17.68 -13.94
CA PRO A 117 -14.86 -18.71 -13.08
C PRO A 117 -13.63 -19.36 -13.72
N PRO A 118 -12.59 -19.65 -12.92
CA PRO A 118 -11.38 -20.29 -13.43
C PRO A 118 -11.69 -21.69 -13.96
N THR A 119 -10.90 -22.14 -14.92
CA THR A 119 -11.09 -23.43 -15.60
C THR A 119 -9.85 -24.30 -15.45
N LEU A 120 -10.04 -25.62 -15.40
CA LEU A 120 -8.92 -26.56 -15.50
C LEU A 120 -8.45 -26.62 -16.95
N SER A 121 -7.17 -26.34 -17.15
CA SER A 121 -6.49 -26.41 -18.44
C SER A 121 -6.55 -27.84 -18.97
N GLN A 122 -6.93 -27.97 -20.25
CA GLN A 122 -6.94 -29.24 -20.98
C GLN A 122 -5.59 -29.54 -21.64
N SER A 123 -4.59 -28.67 -21.46
CA SER A 123 -3.25 -28.89 -22.03
C SER A 123 -2.56 -30.06 -21.34
N SER A 124 -2.08 -31.03 -22.12
CA SER A 124 -1.22 -32.10 -21.62
C SER A 124 0.17 -31.61 -21.21
N HIS A 125 0.58 -30.43 -21.70
CA HIS A 125 1.87 -29.80 -21.44
C HIS A 125 1.65 -28.32 -21.07
N PRO A 126 1.26 -28.01 -19.82
CA PRO A 126 1.15 -26.63 -19.35
C PRO A 126 2.55 -25.98 -19.33
N THR A 127 2.64 -24.72 -19.74
CA THR A 127 3.95 -24.07 -19.93
C THR A 127 4.72 -23.91 -18.61
N CYS A 128 4.02 -23.68 -17.50
CA CYS A 128 4.63 -23.59 -16.17
C CYS A 128 5.29 -24.90 -15.66
N GLN A 129 5.13 -26.02 -16.38
CA GLN A 129 5.70 -27.33 -16.00
C GLN A 129 6.60 -27.91 -17.10
N GLU A 130 7.17 -27.06 -17.96
CA GLU A 130 8.11 -27.50 -19.01
C GLU A 130 9.44 -28.02 -18.43
N VAL A 131 9.88 -27.47 -17.31
CA VAL A 131 11.02 -27.94 -16.50
C VAL A 131 10.51 -28.20 -15.09
N VAL A 132 10.92 -29.32 -14.50
CA VAL A 132 10.44 -29.79 -13.20
C VAL A 132 11.64 -30.26 -12.37
N HIS A 133 11.85 -29.63 -11.23
CA HIS A 133 12.81 -30.03 -10.20
C HIS A 133 12.04 -30.55 -8.99
N LEU A 134 12.34 -31.76 -8.53
CA LEU A 134 11.61 -32.41 -7.42
C LEU A 134 12.57 -32.74 -6.28
N ASN A 135 12.09 -32.61 -5.05
CA ASN A 135 12.76 -33.05 -3.82
C ASN A 135 14.22 -32.58 -3.72
N ASP A 136 15.18 -33.43 -4.04
CA ASP A 136 16.62 -33.13 -3.92
C ASP A 136 17.15 -32.18 -4.98
N ASP A 137 16.47 -32.10 -6.14
CA ASP A 137 16.83 -31.18 -7.22
C ASP A 137 16.32 -29.75 -6.97
N VAL A 138 15.51 -29.53 -5.93
CA VAL A 138 15.01 -28.20 -5.55
C VAL A 138 16.16 -27.32 -5.07
N ASP A 139 16.27 -26.15 -5.68
CA ASP A 139 17.22 -25.11 -5.32
C ASP A 139 16.65 -23.71 -5.57
N LEU A 140 16.19 -23.03 -4.52
CA LEU A 140 15.76 -21.63 -4.58
C LEU A 140 16.87 -20.69 -5.07
N GLY A 141 18.14 -21.08 -4.96
CA GLY A 141 19.29 -20.32 -5.45
C GLY A 141 19.31 -20.08 -6.97
N MET A 142 18.51 -20.82 -7.75
CA MET A 142 18.39 -20.57 -9.19
C MET A 142 17.59 -19.30 -9.52
N ILE A 143 16.73 -18.84 -8.60
CA ILE A 143 15.91 -17.64 -8.77
C ILE A 143 16.73 -16.44 -8.28
N PRO A 144 16.86 -15.37 -9.08
CA PRO A 144 17.56 -14.15 -8.68
C PRO A 144 16.71 -13.31 -7.71
N VAL A 145 16.39 -13.89 -6.55
CA VAL A 145 15.64 -13.22 -5.48
C VAL A 145 16.45 -12.03 -4.98
N LEU A 146 15.78 -10.89 -4.81
CA LEU A 146 16.44 -9.63 -4.47
C LEU A 146 16.69 -9.52 -2.96
N GLN A 147 17.79 -8.87 -2.59
CA GLN A 147 17.89 -8.14 -1.33
C GLN A 147 17.64 -6.68 -1.67
N CYS A 148 16.59 -6.08 -1.11
CA CYS A 148 16.10 -4.78 -1.55
C CYS A 148 16.80 -3.64 -0.81
N TRP A 149 16.92 -3.77 0.51
CA TRP A 149 17.51 -2.78 1.41
C TRP A 149 18.69 -3.36 2.20
N PRO A 150 19.65 -2.53 2.63
CA PRO A 150 20.91 -3.01 3.21
C PRO A 150 20.72 -3.84 4.48
N ASP A 151 19.74 -3.49 5.31
CA ASP A 151 19.49 -4.15 6.59
C ASP A 151 18.33 -5.16 6.51
N ASP A 152 17.83 -5.47 5.30
CA ASP A 152 16.97 -6.62 5.11
C ASP A 152 17.69 -7.88 5.62
N ALA A 153 17.00 -8.73 6.39
CA ALA A 153 17.59 -9.96 6.96
C ALA A 153 17.99 -11.02 5.92
N GLY A 154 17.74 -10.76 4.63
CA GLY A 154 18.14 -11.62 3.55
C GLY A 154 17.47 -11.24 2.25
N ARG A 155 17.25 -12.26 1.41
CA ARG A 155 16.58 -12.09 0.11
C ARG A 155 15.09 -12.40 0.24
N PHE A 156 14.26 -11.60 -0.40
CA PHE A 156 12.81 -11.70 -0.30
C PHE A 156 12.15 -11.89 -1.67
N ILE A 157 11.26 -12.87 -1.77
CA ILE A 157 10.32 -12.98 -2.88
C ILE A 157 9.18 -12.00 -2.58
N THR A 158 9.11 -10.91 -3.34
CA THR A 158 8.23 -9.77 -3.04
C THR A 158 6.95 -9.73 -3.87
N PHE A 159 6.85 -10.49 -4.97
CA PHE A 159 5.62 -10.63 -5.77
C PHE A 159 5.09 -12.07 -5.88
N PRO A 160 4.99 -12.85 -4.78
CA PRO A 160 4.47 -14.21 -4.85
C PRO A 160 2.94 -14.26 -4.86
N ILE A 161 2.37 -15.07 -5.75
CA ILE A 161 0.94 -15.42 -5.73
C ILE A 161 0.80 -16.73 -4.95
N VAL A 162 0.55 -16.63 -3.66
CA VAL A 162 0.45 -17.77 -2.73
C VAL A 162 -0.96 -18.33 -2.77
N ILE A 163 -1.08 -19.62 -3.06
CA ILE A 163 -2.33 -20.35 -3.22
C ILE A 163 -2.40 -21.42 -2.15
N ASN A 164 -3.51 -21.44 -1.43
CA ASN A 164 -3.82 -22.44 -0.42
C ASN A 164 -5.34 -22.68 -0.34
N ARG A 165 -5.75 -23.61 0.53
CA ARG A 165 -7.16 -23.95 0.75
C ARG A 165 -7.48 -24.07 2.23
N SER A 166 -8.76 -23.86 2.58
CA SER A 166 -9.32 -24.21 3.88
C SER A 166 -9.03 -25.67 4.22
N VAL A 167 -9.06 -26.00 5.52
CA VAL A 167 -8.76 -27.37 5.97
C VAL A 167 -9.75 -28.42 5.43
N ASP A 168 -10.98 -28.01 5.08
CA ASP A 168 -12.00 -28.85 4.45
C ASP A 168 -11.93 -28.85 2.91
N LYS A 169 -10.93 -28.17 2.34
CA LYS A 169 -10.64 -28.03 0.90
C LYS A 169 -11.74 -27.36 0.06
N LYS A 170 -12.73 -26.71 0.67
CA LYS A 170 -13.85 -26.08 -0.07
C LYS A 170 -13.57 -24.67 -0.53
N ILE A 171 -12.74 -23.93 0.21
CA ILE A 171 -12.45 -22.52 -0.08
C ILE A 171 -10.99 -22.42 -0.49
N ARG A 172 -10.75 -21.79 -1.63
CA ARG A 172 -9.41 -21.39 -2.07
C ARG A 172 -9.16 -19.96 -1.62
N ASN A 173 -7.93 -19.68 -1.20
CA ASN A 173 -7.42 -18.33 -1.04
C ASN A 173 -6.17 -18.16 -1.91
N VAL A 174 -6.07 -16.99 -2.52
CA VAL A 174 -4.91 -16.58 -3.32
C VAL A 174 -4.48 -15.21 -2.81
N GLY A 175 -3.26 -15.11 -2.27
CA GLY A 175 -2.79 -13.86 -1.67
C GLY A 175 -1.36 -13.52 -2.06
N LEU A 176 -1.05 -12.22 -2.00
CA LEU A 176 0.30 -11.70 -2.16
C LEU A 176 0.94 -11.51 -0.78
N TYR A 177 1.96 -12.32 -0.47
CA TYR A 177 2.61 -12.36 0.84
C TYR A 177 4.12 -12.53 0.69
N ARG A 178 4.94 -11.59 1.16
CA ARG A 178 6.40 -11.70 1.02
C ARG A 178 6.96 -12.98 1.65
N MET A 179 8.05 -13.49 1.08
CA MET A 179 8.70 -14.72 1.54
C MET A 179 10.22 -14.52 1.66
N GLN A 180 10.76 -14.48 2.87
CA GLN A 180 12.22 -14.48 3.09
C GLN A 180 12.81 -15.83 2.73
N VAL A 181 13.86 -15.87 1.91
CA VAL A 181 14.58 -17.10 1.59
C VAL A 181 15.60 -17.39 2.69
N TYR A 182 15.44 -18.53 3.38
CA TYR A 182 16.38 -18.97 4.41
C TYR A 182 17.53 -19.80 3.83
N ASP A 183 17.18 -20.75 2.95
CA ASP A 183 18.12 -21.69 2.36
C ASP A 183 17.63 -22.17 0.98
N ARG A 184 18.21 -23.26 0.47
CA ARG A 184 17.88 -23.82 -0.85
C ARG A 184 16.43 -24.31 -0.98
N LYS A 185 15.74 -24.62 0.13
CA LYS A 185 14.43 -25.28 0.10
C LYS A 185 13.41 -24.67 1.06
N THR A 186 13.78 -23.66 1.86
CA THR A 186 12.86 -23.08 2.83
C THR A 186 12.75 -21.56 2.72
N THR A 187 11.54 -21.07 2.95
CA THR A 187 11.24 -19.64 3.08
C THR A 187 10.37 -19.36 4.30
N ALA A 188 10.39 -18.12 4.78
CA ALA A 188 9.31 -17.61 5.61
C ALA A 188 8.02 -17.48 4.79
N MET A 189 6.86 -17.54 5.45
CA MET A 189 5.56 -17.20 4.88
C MET A 189 4.91 -16.08 5.70
N HIS A 190 5.08 -14.83 5.25
CA HIS A 190 4.62 -13.66 6.01
C HIS A 190 3.13 -13.38 5.77
N TRP A 191 2.25 -14.09 6.49
CA TRP A 191 0.83 -13.76 6.53
C TRP A 191 0.54 -12.74 7.63
N HIS A 192 0.07 -11.55 7.25
CA HIS A 192 -0.53 -10.64 8.23
C HIS A 192 -1.72 -11.33 8.92
N ILE A 193 -1.84 -11.11 10.23
CA ILE A 193 -2.77 -11.81 11.12
C ILE A 193 -4.25 -11.78 10.69
N HIS A 194 -4.63 -10.79 9.89
CA HIS A 194 -6.01 -10.55 9.44
C HIS A 194 -6.32 -11.14 8.05
N LYS A 195 -5.36 -11.81 7.41
CA LYS A 195 -5.52 -12.39 6.07
C LYS A 195 -6.04 -13.82 6.13
N ASP A 196 -6.79 -14.22 5.11
CA ASP A 196 -7.40 -15.56 5.02
C ASP A 196 -6.35 -16.70 5.11
N GLY A 197 -5.14 -16.50 4.60
CA GLY A 197 -4.02 -17.43 4.77
C GLY A 197 -3.67 -17.71 6.24
N ALA A 198 -3.64 -16.68 7.10
CA ALA A 198 -3.42 -16.84 8.54
C ALA A 198 -4.60 -17.53 9.23
N HIS A 199 -5.83 -17.25 8.79
CA HIS A 199 -7.03 -17.94 9.29
C HIS A 199 -6.94 -19.45 9.02
N PHE A 200 -6.65 -19.84 7.77
CA PHE A 200 -6.48 -21.25 7.41
C PHE A 200 -5.32 -21.88 8.17
N PHE A 201 -4.17 -21.21 8.29
CA PHE A 201 -3.06 -21.70 9.12
C PHE A 201 -3.50 -22.08 10.53
N HIS A 202 -4.33 -21.27 11.19
CA HIS A 202 -4.88 -21.59 12.50
C HIS A 202 -5.83 -22.79 12.51
N GLU A 203 -6.61 -23.00 11.45
CA GLU A 203 -7.45 -24.20 11.30
C GLU A 203 -6.61 -25.48 11.18
N TYR A 204 -5.57 -25.45 10.34
CA TYR A 204 -4.63 -26.57 10.19
C TYR A 204 -3.90 -26.86 11.49
N ARG A 205 -3.46 -25.81 12.21
CA ARG A 205 -2.83 -25.92 13.53
C ARG A 205 -3.74 -26.60 14.56
N LYS A 206 -5.02 -26.21 14.64
CA LYS A 206 -6.00 -26.85 15.55
C LYS A 206 -6.19 -28.34 15.27
N GLN A 207 -5.96 -28.77 14.03
CA GLN A 207 -6.09 -30.17 13.62
C GLN A 207 -4.75 -30.92 13.57
N ASN A 208 -3.63 -30.29 13.92
CA ASN A 208 -2.27 -30.84 13.78
C ASN A 208 -2.02 -31.41 12.38
N LYS A 209 -2.40 -30.67 11.33
CA LYS A 209 -2.20 -31.04 9.93
C LYS A 209 -1.20 -30.10 9.28
N VAL A 210 -0.36 -30.65 8.41
CA VAL A 210 0.44 -29.85 7.47
C VAL A 210 -0.49 -29.19 6.44
N MET A 211 -0.13 -27.99 6.03
CA MET A 211 -0.87 -27.19 5.07
C MET A 211 -0.17 -27.22 3.73
N GLU A 212 -0.83 -27.75 2.70
CA GLU A 212 -0.33 -27.71 1.32
C GLU A 212 -0.36 -26.26 0.81
N VAL A 213 0.72 -25.81 0.18
CA VAL A 213 0.85 -24.46 -0.37
C VAL A 213 1.53 -24.54 -1.74
N ALA A 214 1.04 -23.74 -2.69
CA ALA A 214 1.68 -23.48 -3.97
C ALA A 214 1.88 -21.99 -4.15
N VAL A 215 2.94 -21.58 -4.85
CA VAL A 215 3.28 -20.19 -5.10
C VAL A 215 3.55 -20.02 -6.59
N ALA A 216 2.81 -19.15 -7.26
CA ALA A 216 3.07 -18.79 -8.65
C ALA A 216 3.82 -17.46 -8.72
N LEU A 217 4.89 -17.41 -9.51
CA LEU A 217 5.68 -16.22 -9.81
C LEU A 217 5.54 -15.91 -11.31
N GLY A 218 5.13 -14.68 -11.63
CA GLY A 218 4.93 -14.26 -13.02
C GLY A 218 3.74 -14.92 -13.72
N ALA A 219 2.53 -14.73 -13.20
CA ALA A 219 1.30 -15.12 -13.88
C ALA A 219 0.83 -14.04 -14.90
N ASP A 220 -0.36 -14.18 -15.48
CA ASP A 220 -0.96 -13.08 -16.25
C ASP A 220 -1.24 -11.88 -15.33
N PRO A 221 -1.12 -10.64 -15.85
CA PRO A 221 -1.17 -9.43 -15.03
C PRO A 221 -2.46 -9.26 -14.20
N ALA A 222 -3.61 -9.73 -14.70
CA ALA A 222 -4.86 -9.67 -13.95
C ALA A 222 -4.85 -10.62 -12.74
N SER A 223 -4.26 -11.80 -12.88
CA SER A 223 -4.06 -12.74 -11.76
C SER A 223 -3.04 -12.19 -10.74
N CYS A 224 -1.95 -11.58 -11.21
CA CYS A 224 -0.96 -10.91 -10.35
C CYS A 224 -1.62 -9.81 -9.49
N TYR A 225 -2.41 -8.94 -10.11
CA TYR A 225 -3.16 -7.90 -9.38
C TYR A 225 -4.20 -8.50 -8.42
N SER A 226 -4.98 -9.48 -8.87
CA SER A 226 -6.12 -10.00 -8.09
C SER A 226 -5.70 -10.66 -6.79
N ALA A 227 -4.48 -11.21 -6.71
CA ALA A 227 -3.91 -11.75 -5.47
C ALA A 227 -3.66 -10.68 -4.38
N SER A 228 -3.60 -9.39 -4.75
CA SER A 228 -3.48 -8.28 -3.81
C SER A 228 -4.83 -7.66 -3.40
N ALA A 229 -5.92 -8.02 -4.09
CA ALA A 229 -7.20 -7.36 -3.97
C ALA A 229 -7.93 -7.73 -2.65
N PRO A 230 -8.58 -6.77 -1.97
CA PRO A 230 -9.30 -7.00 -0.71
C PRO A 230 -10.71 -7.55 -0.96
N LEU A 231 -10.78 -8.80 -1.43
CA LEU A 231 -12.05 -9.46 -1.67
C LEU A 231 -12.76 -9.84 -0.35
N PRO A 232 -14.10 -9.82 -0.32
CA PRO A 232 -14.86 -10.45 0.75
C PRO A 232 -14.48 -11.92 0.92
N TYR A 233 -14.46 -12.37 2.19
CA TYR A 233 -14.16 -13.76 2.54
C TYR A 233 -14.94 -14.77 1.70
N GLY A 234 -14.23 -15.75 1.15
CA GLY A 234 -14.80 -16.83 0.34
C GLY A 234 -15.01 -16.50 -1.15
N ILE A 235 -14.68 -15.29 -1.60
CA ILE A 235 -14.64 -14.97 -3.03
C ILE A 235 -13.24 -15.28 -3.57
N ASP A 236 -13.20 -16.15 -4.56
CA ASP A 236 -11.99 -16.62 -5.24
C ASP A 236 -11.32 -15.50 -6.08
N GLU A 237 -10.04 -15.22 -5.84
CA GLU A 237 -9.33 -14.15 -6.55
C GLU A 237 -9.16 -14.45 -8.05
N PHE A 238 -9.09 -15.73 -8.45
CA PHE A 238 -9.06 -16.06 -9.87
C PHE A 238 -10.41 -15.81 -10.55
N LEU A 239 -11.53 -15.78 -9.81
CA LEU A 239 -12.81 -15.30 -10.32
C LEU A 239 -12.74 -13.78 -10.59
N LEU A 240 -12.13 -13.00 -9.70
CA LEU A 240 -11.89 -11.57 -9.92
C LEU A 240 -10.99 -11.34 -11.14
N ALA A 241 -9.89 -12.08 -11.25
CA ALA A 241 -9.01 -12.01 -12.42
C ALA A 241 -9.79 -12.31 -13.71
N GLY A 242 -10.64 -13.35 -13.69
CA GLY A 242 -11.53 -13.72 -14.77
C GLY A 242 -12.55 -12.64 -15.13
N PHE A 243 -13.13 -11.97 -14.13
CA PHE A 243 -14.03 -10.83 -14.30
C PHE A 243 -13.33 -9.62 -14.95
N ILE A 244 -12.13 -9.28 -14.48
CA ILE A 244 -11.34 -8.15 -14.98
C ILE A 244 -11.03 -8.38 -16.47
N ARG A 245 -10.41 -9.52 -16.78
CA ARG A 245 -9.97 -9.89 -18.13
C ARG A 245 -11.09 -10.42 -19.04
N LYS A 246 -12.31 -10.55 -18.51
CA LYS A 246 -13.52 -11.06 -19.21
C LYS A 246 -13.38 -12.50 -19.73
N ARG A 247 -12.53 -13.30 -19.10
CA ARG A 247 -12.24 -14.69 -19.51
C ARG A 247 -11.60 -15.47 -18.37
N SER A 248 -11.98 -16.74 -18.22
CA SER A 248 -11.46 -17.63 -17.18
C SER A 248 -9.93 -17.68 -17.15
N VAL A 249 -9.37 -17.71 -15.94
CA VAL A 249 -7.96 -18.07 -15.73
C VAL A 249 -7.79 -19.58 -15.94
N PRO A 250 -6.93 -20.04 -16.88
CA PRO A 250 -6.64 -21.46 -17.03
C PRO A 250 -5.68 -21.92 -15.91
N LEU A 251 -6.11 -22.87 -15.11
CA LEU A 251 -5.35 -23.45 -14.00
C LEU A 251 -4.85 -24.86 -14.34
N VAL A 252 -3.78 -25.30 -13.72
CA VAL A 252 -3.27 -26.67 -13.83
C VAL A 252 -2.91 -27.24 -12.47
N LYS A 253 -3.08 -28.55 -12.30
CA LYS A 253 -2.73 -29.23 -11.05
C LYS A 253 -1.21 -29.19 -10.83
N CYS A 254 -0.84 -28.94 -9.59
CA CYS A 254 0.53 -29.04 -9.09
C CYS A 254 1.07 -30.48 -9.19
N LYS A 255 2.38 -30.64 -9.09
CA LYS A 255 3.08 -31.94 -9.17
C LYS A 255 3.12 -32.70 -7.86
N THR A 256 3.22 -32.00 -6.74
CA THR A 256 3.51 -32.55 -5.40
C THR A 256 2.43 -32.23 -4.36
N VAL A 257 1.51 -31.31 -4.66
CA VAL A 257 0.42 -30.89 -3.77
C VAL A 257 -0.94 -30.92 -4.48
N ASP A 258 -2.03 -31.08 -3.73
CA ASP A 258 -3.41 -31.07 -4.26
C ASP A 258 -3.97 -29.64 -4.40
N LEU A 259 -3.29 -28.83 -5.20
CA LEU A 259 -3.64 -27.44 -5.54
C LEU A 259 -3.54 -27.19 -7.05
N GLU A 260 -4.15 -26.11 -7.51
CA GLU A 260 -4.01 -25.64 -8.90
C GLU A 260 -3.42 -24.23 -8.97
N VAL A 261 -2.56 -24.03 -9.97
CA VAL A 261 -1.83 -22.79 -10.24
C VAL A 261 -2.11 -22.30 -11.66
N PRO A 262 -1.93 -21.01 -11.99
CA PRO A 262 -2.07 -20.52 -13.36
C PRO A 262 -1.18 -21.31 -14.34
N ALA A 263 -1.78 -21.90 -15.37
CA ALA A 263 -1.10 -22.83 -16.28
C ALA A 263 0.06 -22.19 -17.08
N ASN A 264 0.10 -20.86 -17.12
CA ASN A 264 1.08 -20.06 -17.83
C ASN A 264 1.96 -19.19 -16.92
N ALA A 265 2.02 -19.48 -15.61
CA ALA A 265 3.00 -18.86 -14.72
C ALA A 265 4.44 -19.12 -15.21
N GLU A 266 5.36 -18.19 -14.95
CA GLU A 266 6.77 -18.36 -15.31
C GLU A 266 7.45 -19.39 -14.41
N ILE A 267 7.22 -19.32 -13.09
CA ILE A 267 7.80 -20.22 -12.07
C ILE A 267 6.70 -20.59 -11.07
N VAL A 268 6.72 -21.82 -10.58
CA VAL A 268 5.83 -22.34 -9.52
C VAL A 268 6.68 -23.02 -8.46
N LEU A 269 6.46 -22.65 -7.20
CA LEU A 269 6.99 -23.33 -6.03
C LEU A 269 5.86 -24.14 -5.40
N GLU A 270 6.11 -25.40 -5.07
CA GLU A 270 5.13 -26.26 -4.41
C GLU A 270 5.72 -26.82 -3.14
N GLY A 271 4.89 -27.00 -2.11
CA GLY A 271 5.40 -27.43 -0.82
C GLY A 271 4.35 -27.47 0.28
N TYR A 272 4.83 -27.43 1.51
CA TYR A 272 3.97 -27.45 2.69
C TYR A 272 4.47 -26.54 3.79
N ILE A 273 3.56 -26.23 4.71
CA ILE A 273 3.85 -25.55 5.96
C ILE A 273 3.44 -26.49 7.11
N ASP A 274 4.34 -26.72 8.05
CA ASP A 274 4.02 -27.35 9.33
C ASP A 274 3.63 -26.26 10.34
N PRO A 275 2.37 -26.20 10.82
CA PRO A 275 1.96 -25.17 11.78
C PRO A 275 2.64 -25.22 13.16
N SER A 276 3.43 -26.25 13.43
CA SER A 276 4.28 -26.36 14.61
C SER A 276 5.66 -25.73 14.43
N GLU A 277 6.11 -25.50 13.19
CA GLU A 277 7.40 -24.89 12.88
C GLU A 277 7.27 -23.40 12.57
N LYS A 278 8.12 -22.61 13.23
CA LYS A 278 8.32 -21.19 12.93
C LYS A 278 9.80 -20.85 13.00
N ARG A 279 10.21 -19.83 12.24
CA ARG A 279 11.55 -19.24 12.28
C ARG A 279 11.43 -17.72 12.23
N LEU A 280 12.47 -17.05 12.71
CA LEU A 280 12.59 -15.60 12.65
C LEU A 280 12.60 -15.14 11.19
N GLU A 281 11.73 -14.21 10.82
CA GLU A 281 11.77 -13.43 9.56
C GLU A 281 11.97 -11.96 9.89
N GLY A 282 12.58 -11.24 8.95
CA GLY A 282 12.86 -9.82 9.10
C GLY A 282 14.14 -9.53 9.92
N PRO A 283 14.53 -8.25 10.04
CA PRO A 283 13.82 -7.06 9.54
C PRO A 283 13.71 -6.98 8.01
N PHE A 284 12.75 -6.17 7.53
CA PHE A 284 12.48 -5.95 6.10
C PHE A 284 12.03 -4.51 5.85
N GLY A 285 12.64 -3.82 4.89
CA GLY A 285 12.23 -2.47 4.49
C GLY A 285 10.87 -2.47 3.79
N ASP A 286 9.86 -1.84 4.40
CA ASP A 286 8.46 -1.97 3.99
C ASP A 286 7.91 -0.70 3.31
N HIS A 287 6.68 -0.78 2.79
CA HIS A 287 5.98 0.29 2.07
C HIS A 287 5.70 1.55 2.91
N THR A 288 5.84 1.47 4.23
CA THR A 288 5.80 2.65 5.10
C THR A 288 7.03 3.54 4.92
N GLY A 289 8.11 3.02 4.33
CA GLY A 289 9.42 3.66 4.23
C GLY A 289 10.35 3.38 5.42
N TYR A 290 9.95 2.49 6.32
CA TYR A 290 10.69 2.10 7.52
C TYR A 290 10.95 0.58 7.53
N TYR A 291 11.94 0.15 8.31
CA TYR A 291 12.13 -1.27 8.57
C TYR A 291 11.03 -1.82 9.47
N SER A 292 10.34 -2.83 8.97
CA SER A 292 9.47 -3.68 9.79
C SER A 292 10.31 -4.54 10.73
N GLN A 293 9.84 -4.68 11.98
CA GLN A 293 10.51 -5.49 13.00
C GLN A 293 10.49 -6.98 12.63
N ASP A 294 11.42 -7.73 13.22
CA ASP A 294 11.48 -9.17 13.06
C ASP A 294 10.34 -9.91 13.80
N GLY A 295 10.09 -11.16 13.44
CA GLY A 295 9.07 -11.96 14.09
C GLY A 295 9.08 -13.44 13.72
N ASP A 296 8.37 -14.26 14.49
CA ASP A 296 8.28 -15.70 14.26
C ASP A 296 7.15 -16.06 13.26
N TYR A 297 7.56 -16.40 12.04
CA TYR A 297 6.65 -16.75 10.94
C TYR A 297 6.70 -18.24 10.56
N PRO A 298 5.61 -18.79 9.98
CA PRO A 298 5.60 -20.15 9.47
C PRO A 298 6.67 -20.38 8.41
N VAL A 299 7.25 -21.59 8.41
CA VAL A 299 8.23 -22.02 7.41
C VAL A 299 7.54 -22.76 6.27
N PHE A 300 7.75 -22.29 5.04
CA PHE A 300 7.34 -22.99 3.82
C PHE A 300 8.48 -23.86 3.30
N HIS A 301 8.23 -25.16 3.23
CA HIS A 301 9.16 -26.18 2.73
C HIS A 301 8.86 -26.51 1.28
N VAL A 302 9.76 -26.15 0.38
CA VAL A 302 9.62 -26.36 -1.06
C VAL A 302 9.98 -27.80 -1.42
N THR A 303 9.02 -28.52 -2.00
CA THR A 303 9.15 -29.91 -2.48
C THR A 303 9.27 -30.00 -3.99
N ALA A 304 8.81 -28.98 -4.74
CA ALA A 304 9.04 -28.87 -6.17
C ALA A 304 9.20 -27.43 -6.64
N ILE A 305 10.02 -27.25 -7.67
CA ILE A 305 10.06 -26.03 -8.48
C ILE A 305 9.75 -26.44 -9.91
N THR A 306 8.68 -25.91 -10.48
CA THR A 306 8.38 -26.07 -11.91
C THR A 306 8.45 -24.72 -12.61
N HIS A 307 8.93 -24.68 -13.83
CA HIS A 307 9.01 -23.42 -14.56
C HIS A 307 8.94 -23.61 -16.08
N ARG A 308 8.69 -22.51 -16.79
CA ARG A 308 8.81 -22.45 -18.25
C ARG A 308 10.26 -22.58 -18.69
N LYS A 309 10.51 -22.97 -19.94
CA LYS A 309 11.83 -22.79 -20.56
C LYS A 309 12.16 -21.30 -20.63
N ASN A 310 13.36 -20.93 -20.18
CA ASN A 310 13.85 -19.55 -20.08
C ASN A 310 12.87 -18.66 -19.29
N PRO A 311 12.66 -18.94 -17.98
CA PRO A 311 11.67 -18.24 -17.19
C PRO A 311 12.07 -16.78 -16.94
N VAL A 312 11.08 -15.89 -16.81
CA VAL A 312 11.26 -14.51 -16.33
C VAL A 312 10.81 -14.43 -14.88
N TYR A 313 11.66 -13.92 -13.99
CA TYR A 313 11.31 -13.68 -12.59
C TYR A 313 10.64 -12.31 -12.45
N LEU A 314 9.33 -12.30 -12.20
CA LEU A 314 8.59 -11.08 -11.83
C LEU A 314 8.76 -10.81 -10.33
N THR A 315 9.19 -9.60 -10.00
CA THR A 315 9.40 -9.16 -8.62
C THR A 315 9.07 -7.67 -8.48
N THR A 316 9.07 -7.17 -7.25
CA THR A 316 8.94 -5.74 -6.95
C THR A 316 9.88 -5.29 -5.83
N ILE A 317 9.91 -3.99 -5.57
CA ILE A 317 10.44 -3.41 -4.33
C ILE A 317 9.32 -2.61 -3.66
N VAL A 318 9.40 -2.48 -2.34
CA VAL A 318 8.58 -1.57 -1.55
C VAL A 318 9.49 -0.67 -0.74
N GLY A 319 8.99 0.50 -0.34
CA GLY A 319 9.77 1.48 0.38
C GLY A 319 9.06 2.82 0.48
N ILE A 320 9.83 3.90 0.66
CA ILE A 320 9.29 5.26 0.65
C ILE A 320 8.54 5.46 -0.68
N PRO A 321 7.23 5.76 -0.64
CA PRO A 321 6.41 5.82 -1.84
C PRO A 321 6.72 7.10 -2.66
N PRO A 322 6.36 7.15 -3.96
CA PRO A 322 5.67 6.12 -4.70
C PRO A 322 6.58 4.96 -5.12
N GLN A 323 6.08 3.73 -4.96
CA GLN A 323 6.63 2.52 -5.56
C GLN A 323 5.54 1.82 -6.39
N GLU A 324 5.83 0.63 -6.91
CA GLU A 324 4.89 -0.14 -7.72
C GLU A 324 3.58 -0.48 -6.99
N ASP A 325 3.67 -0.74 -5.69
CA ASP A 325 2.53 -1.01 -4.79
C ASP A 325 1.55 0.17 -4.69
N PHE A 326 2.02 1.42 -4.76
CA PHE A 326 1.17 2.61 -4.79
C PHE A 326 0.14 2.53 -5.92
N TYR A 327 0.57 2.16 -7.12
CA TYR A 327 -0.32 2.07 -8.28
C TYR A 327 -1.27 0.87 -8.20
N LEU A 328 -0.83 -0.24 -7.60
CA LEU A 328 -1.69 -1.39 -7.30
C LEU A 328 -2.79 -1.01 -6.29
N GLY A 329 -2.43 -0.33 -5.19
CA GLY A 329 -3.36 0.17 -4.21
C GLY A 329 -4.32 1.20 -4.78
N LYS A 330 -3.84 2.08 -5.67
CA LYS A 330 -4.69 3.06 -6.37
C LYS A 330 -5.71 2.39 -7.29
N ALA A 331 -5.33 1.33 -7.99
CA ALA A 331 -6.29 0.55 -8.77
C ALA A 331 -7.35 -0.10 -7.86
N THR A 332 -6.94 -0.66 -6.73
CA THR A 332 -7.84 -1.22 -5.72
C THR A 332 -8.83 -0.19 -5.17
N GLU A 333 -8.36 1.01 -4.82
CA GLU A 333 -9.21 2.13 -4.41
C GLU A 333 -10.36 2.35 -5.40
N ARG A 334 -10.05 2.50 -6.69
CA ARG A 334 -11.06 2.77 -7.73
C ARG A 334 -11.97 1.57 -7.99
N ILE A 335 -11.41 0.37 -8.10
CA ILE A 335 -12.16 -0.86 -8.43
C ILE A 335 -13.20 -1.18 -7.36
N PHE A 336 -12.86 -0.96 -6.08
CA PHE A 336 -13.71 -1.35 -4.95
C PHE A 336 -14.62 -0.23 -4.44
N LEU A 337 -14.42 1.03 -4.86
CA LEU A 337 -15.29 2.16 -4.51
C LEU A 337 -16.80 1.89 -4.73
N PRO A 338 -17.26 1.26 -5.83
CA PRO A 338 -18.67 0.93 -6.00
C PRO A 338 -19.22 -0.01 -4.91
N LEU A 339 -18.42 -0.96 -4.42
CA LEU A 339 -18.82 -1.84 -3.33
C LEU A 339 -18.94 -1.06 -2.02
N LEU A 340 -18.01 -0.15 -1.75
CA LEU A 340 -18.07 0.72 -0.58
C LEU A 340 -19.34 1.60 -0.57
N LYS A 341 -19.70 2.17 -1.74
CA LYS A 341 -20.91 2.98 -1.93
C LYS A 341 -22.21 2.22 -1.70
N THR A 342 -22.20 0.88 -1.73
CA THR A 342 -23.41 0.09 -1.40
C THR A 342 -23.72 0.12 0.09
N GLN A 343 -22.68 0.24 0.92
CA GLN A 343 -22.78 0.31 2.38
C GLN A 343 -22.89 1.77 2.85
N LEU A 344 -22.19 2.67 2.16
CA LEU A 344 -22.10 4.10 2.47
C LEU A 344 -22.49 4.92 1.22
N PRO A 345 -23.79 5.00 0.89
CA PRO A 345 -24.28 5.61 -0.35
C PRO A 345 -24.10 7.11 -0.44
N GLU A 346 -23.74 7.78 0.66
CA GLU A 346 -23.37 9.20 0.62
C GLU A 346 -21.98 9.47 0.03
N ILE A 347 -21.12 8.46 -0.12
CA ILE A 347 -19.79 8.67 -0.68
C ILE A 347 -19.94 9.06 -2.16
N VAL A 348 -19.44 10.24 -2.49
CA VAL A 348 -19.35 10.73 -3.87
C VAL A 348 -18.03 10.28 -4.47
N ASP A 349 -16.92 10.48 -3.77
CA ASP A 349 -15.60 10.03 -4.19
C ASP A 349 -14.68 9.81 -2.98
N MET A 350 -13.54 9.16 -3.22
CA MET A 350 -12.48 9.02 -2.23
C MET A 350 -11.09 8.98 -2.88
N ASP A 351 -10.09 9.37 -2.10
CA ASP A 351 -8.68 9.31 -2.48
C ASP A 351 -7.83 8.87 -1.28
N MET A 352 -6.88 7.97 -1.53
CA MET A 352 -5.77 7.63 -0.64
C MET A 352 -4.50 8.31 -1.15
N PRO A 353 -4.04 9.40 -0.50
CA PRO A 353 -2.80 10.07 -0.88
C PRO A 353 -1.58 9.15 -0.76
N VAL A 354 -0.60 9.35 -1.63
CA VAL A 354 0.64 8.56 -1.63
C VAL A 354 1.39 8.70 -0.31
N GLU A 355 1.41 9.90 0.25
CA GLU A 355 2.01 10.24 1.55
C GLU A 355 1.29 9.55 2.72
N GLY A 356 0.02 9.20 2.51
CA GLY A 356 -0.79 8.47 3.48
C GLY A 356 -0.54 6.97 3.48
N VAL A 357 0.35 6.43 2.62
CA VAL A 357 0.73 5.00 2.54
C VAL A 357 -0.46 4.05 2.70
N PHE A 358 -1.55 4.35 1.98
CA PHE A 358 -2.86 3.67 2.00
C PHE A 358 -3.64 3.76 3.32
N HIS A 359 -3.03 3.38 4.44
CA HIS A 359 -3.72 3.18 5.73
C HIS A 359 -3.46 4.30 6.75
N ASN A 360 -2.76 5.37 6.41
CA ASN A 360 -2.59 6.50 7.32
C ASN A 360 -3.50 7.69 6.99
N CYS A 361 -3.93 7.87 5.73
CA CYS A 361 -4.84 8.95 5.34
C CYS A 361 -5.80 8.55 4.22
N VAL A 362 -7.08 8.89 4.38
CA VAL A 362 -8.10 8.81 3.33
C VAL A 362 -8.91 10.11 3.31
N ILE A 363 -9.11 10.68 2.12
CA ILE A 363 -9.95 11.85 1.88
C ILE A 363 -11.24 11.38 1.21
N VAL A 364 -12.40 11.78 1.72
CA VAL A 364 -13.72 11.31 1.24
C VAL A 364 -14.63 12.50 0.98
N SER A 365 -15.16 12.62 -0.24
CA SER A 365 -16.23 13.59 -0.52
C SER A 365 -17.59 12.94 -0.32
N ILE A 366 -18.49 13.65 0.37
CA ILE A 366 -19.80 13.11 0.75
C ILE A 366 -20.95 14.03 0.36
N GLU A 367 -22.07 13.43 -0.01
CA GLU A 367 -23.36 14.11 -0.11
C GLU A 367 -24.04 14.09 1.27
N LYS A 368 -23.80 15.16 2.04
CA LYS A 368 -24.32 15.33 3.40
C LYS A 368 -25.82 15.68 3.37
N ARG A 369 -26.60 14.94 4.16
CA ARG A 369 -28.07 15.00 4.21
C ARG A 369 -28.62 15.24 5.61
N TYR A 370 -27.85 14.97 6.66
CA TYR A 370 -28.27 15.18 8.04
C TYR A 370 -27.09 15.49 8.97
N PRO A 371 -27.34 16.12 10.13
CA PRO A 371 -26.31 16.51 11.08
C PRO A 371 -25.43 15.33 11.50
N MET A 372 -24.13 15.56 11.66
CA MET A 372 -23.13 14.60 12.14
C MET A 372 -22.91 13.38 11.23
N GLN A 373 -23.40 13.42 9.98
CA GLN A 373 -23.25 12.31 9.03
C GLN A 373 -21.78 11.99 8.72
N SER A 374 -20.90 12.99 8.70
CA SER A 374 -19.45 12.79 8.52
C SER A 374 -18.87 11.86 9.60
N ARG A 375 -19.12 12.14 10.88
CA ARG A 375 -18.63 11.29 11.99
C ARG A 375 -19.21 9.88 11.98
N ARG A 376 -20.48 9.73 11.57
CA ARG A 376 -21.11 8.41 11.35
C ARG A 376 -20.36 7.63 10.26
N LEU A 377 -20.04 8.28 9.15
CA LEU A 377 -19.30 7.68 8.04
C LEU A 377 -17.88 7.28 8.46
N MET A 378 -17.15 8.15 9.19
CA MET A 378 -15.82 7.83 9.74
C MET A 378 -15.89 6.58 10.62
N SER A 379 -16.86 6.52 11.53
CA SER A 379 -17.06 5.36 12.42
C SER A 379 -17.37 4.07 11.65
N ALA A 380 -18.13 4.17 10.55
CA ALA A 380 -18.43 3.03 9.69
C ALA A 380 -17.19 2.55 8.90
N LEU A 381 -16.39 3.47 8.35
CA LEU A 381 -15.14 3.14 7.66
C LEU A 381 -14.14 2.48 8.61
N TRP A 382 -13.98 3.00 9.83
CA TRP A 382 -13.13 2.37 10.86
C TRP A 382 -13.63 1.00 11.33
N GLY A 383 -14.88 0.63 11.04
CA GLY A 383 -15.44 -0.69 11.30
C GLY A 383 -15.36 -1.66 10.11
N LEU A 384 -14.87 -1.24 8.94
CA LEU A 384 -15.05 -1.97 7.69
C LEU A 384 -13.73 -2.48 7.10
N GLY A 385 -13.52 -3.81 7.13
CA GLY A 385 -12.44 -4.47 6.40
C GLY A 385 -11.07 -3.79 6.59
N GLN A 386 -10.33 -3.57 5.50
CA GLN A 386 -9.03 -2.88 5.55
C GLN A 386 -9.14 -1.36 5.84
N MET A 387 -10.30 -0.73 5.67
CA MET A 387 -10.49 0.68 6.08
C MET A 387 -10.39 0.84 7.60
N SER A 388 -10.54 -0.24 8.37
CA SER A 388 -10.32 -0.23 9.82
C SER A 388 -8.91 0.21 10.21
N PHE A 389 -7.90 0.01 9.36
CA PHE A 389 -6.52 0.42 9.63
C PHE A 389 -6.28 1.91 9.45
N VAL A 390 -7.15 2.60 8.69
CA VAL A 390 -7.00 4.02 8.37
C VAL A 390 -6.85 4.86 9.65
N LYS A 391 -5.72 5.55 9.80
CA LYS A 391 -5.44 6.41 10.96
C LYS A 391 -6.20 7.74 10.87
N THR A 392 -6.17 8.39 9.72
CA THR A 392 -6.80 9.70 9.50
C THR A 392 -7.83 9.65 8.38
N ILE A 393 -9.05 10.15 8.64
CA ILE A 393 -10.10 10.31 7.62
C ILE A 393 -10.47 11.79 7.54
N VAL A 394 -10.35 12.39 6.36
CA VAL A 394 -10.80 13.76 6.08
C VAL A 394 -12.08 13.68 5.26
N THR A 395 -13.16 14.32 5.69
CA THR A 395 -14.40 14.38 4.90
C THR A 395 -14.66 15.79 4.39
N VAL A 396 -14.97 15.91 3.10
CA VAL A 396 -15.30 17.16 2.42
C VAL A 396 -16.67 17.06 1.74
N ASP A 397 -17.25 18.19 1.36
CA ASP A 397 -18.50 18.20 0.59
C ASP A 397 -18.32 17.64 -0.83
N ALA A 398 -19.44 17.21 -1.42
CA ALA A 398 -19.52 16.62 -2.76
C ALA A 398 -18.92 17.47 -3.89
N ASP A 399 -18.86 18.80 -3.73
CA ASP A 399 -18.32 19.74 -4.70
C ASP A 399 -16.79 19.91 -4.63
N ILE A 400 -16.13 19.28 -3.65
CA ILE A 400 -14.67 19.34 -3.47
C ILE A 400 -14.01 18.12 -4.13
N ASN A 401 -13.05 18.38 -5.02
CA ASN A 401 -12.26 17.34 -5.67
C ASN A 401 -11.19 16.78 -4.70
N VAL A 402 -11.39 15.53 -4.26
CA VAL A 402 -10.48 14.83 -3.34
C VAL A 402 -9.11 14.50 -3.94
N HIS A 403 -8.96 14.58 -5.26
CA HIS A 403 -7.70 14.35 -5.97
C HIS A 403 -6.84 15.63 -6.10
N ASP A 404 -7.33 16.78 -5.63
CA ASP A 404 -6.62 18.06 -5.66
C ASP A 404 -6.15 18.44 -4.25
N TYR A 405 -4.99 17.91 -3.88
CA TYR A 405 -4.48 18.00 -2.50
C TYR A 405 -4.20 19.43 -2.05
N GLU A 406 -3.73 20.29 -2.94
CA GLU A 406 -3.51 21.70 -2.63
C GLU A 406 -4.83 22.41 -2.31
N LYS A 407 -5.90 22.15 -3.08
CA LYS A 407 -7.23 22.70 -2.77
C LYS A 407 -7.81 22.12 -1.49
N VAL A 408 -7.65 20.83 -1.23
CA VAL A 408 -8.13 20.21 0.01
C VAL A 408 -7.39 20.78 1.22
N ALA A 409 -6.05 20.91 1.15
CA ALA A 409 -5.24 21.51 2.21
C ALA A 409 -5.59 22.98 2.44
N THR A 410 -5.72 23.75 1.35
CA THR A 410 -6.16 25.16 1.42
C THR A 410 -7.55 25.27 2.02
N TYR A 411 -8.47 24.36 1.67
CA TYR A 411 -9.81 24.32 2.24
C TYR A 411 -9.76 24.02 3.74
N LEU A 412 -8.98 23.01 4.16
CA LEU A 412 -8.76 22.65 5.56
C LEU A 412 -8.26 23.85 6.36
N LEU A 413 -7.17 24.48 5.93
CA LEU A 413 -6.54 25.61 6.63
C LEU A 413 -7.41 26.87 6.66
N ASN A 414 -8.46 26.94 5.84
CA ASN A 414 -9.40 28.07 5.82
C ASN A 414 -10.67 27.83 6.66
N HIS A 415 -11.03 26.58 6.95
CA HIS A 415 -12.35 26.24 7.49
C HIS A 415 -12.32 25.44 8.78
N VAL A 416 -11.24 24.73 9.11
CA VAL A 416 -11.20 23.86 10.29
C VAL A 416 -11.43 24.67 11.59
N ASP A 417 -12.32 24.19 12.45
CA ASP A 417 -12.46 24.58 13.85
C ASP A 417 -11.99 23.41 14.73
N PHE A 418 -10.84 23.59 15.41
CA PHE A 418 -10.22 22.54 16.21
C PHE A 418 -11.12 21.99 17.32
N ALA A 419 -12.08 22.78 17.82
CA ALA A 419 -12.97 22.35 18.90
C ALA A 419 -14.12 21.47 18.40
N THR A 420 -14.52 21.61 17.13
CA THR A 420 -15.76 20.99 16.61
C THR A 420 -15.54 20.04 15.44
N ASP A 421 -14.48 20.23 14.65
CA ASP A 421 -14.26 19.48 13.42
C ASP A 421 -13.35 18.27 13.60
N LEU A 422 -12.60 18.22 14.71
CA LEU A 422 -11.75 17.08 15.04
C LEU A 422 -12.55 16.02 15.79
N PHE A 423 -12.48 14.78 15.30
CA PHE A 423 -13.11 13.60 15.88
C PHE A 423 -12.07 12.55 16.20
N PHE A 424 -11.65 12.50 17.47
CA PHE A 424 -10.71 11.49 17.94
C PHE A 424 -11.44 10.20 18.30
N SER A 425 -10.91 9.08 17.82
CA SER A 425 -11.35 7.72 18.16
C SER A 425 -10.13 6.85 18.49
N GLU A 426 -10.37 5.59 18.80
CA GLU A 426 -9.36 4.54 18.95
C GLU A 426 -9.80 3.30 18.17
N GLY A 427 -8.85 2.46 17.78
CA GLY A 427 -9.15 1.21 17.10
C GLY A 427 -7.91 0.49 16.59
N VAL A 428 -8.15 -0.51 15.74
CA VAL A 428 -7.07 -1.32 15.16
C VAL A 428 -6.24 -0.47 14.19
N LEU A 429 -4.92 -0.62 14.25
CA LEU A 429 -3.97 -0.05 13.30
C LEU A 429 -3.28 -1.16 12.51
N ASP A 430 -2.65 -0.79 11.40
CA ASP A 430 -1.82 -1.72 10.64
C ASP A 430 -0.67 -2.27 11.51
N VAL A 431 -0.22 -3.49 11.23
CA VAL A 431 0.88 -4.15 11.95
C VAL A 431 2.21 -3.39 11.81
N LEU A 432 2.36 -2.61 10.73
CA LEU A 432 3.53 -1.80 10.45
C LEU A 432 3.44 -0.39 11.05
N ASN A 433 2.40 -0.09 11.82
CA ASN A 433 2.21 1.24 12.37
C ASN A 433 3.11 1.48 13.58
N HIS A 434 4.20 2.23 13.40
CA HIS A 434 5.06 2.67 14.49
C HIS A 434 4.62 3.99 15.15
N GLY A 435 3.69 4.73 14.55
CA GLY A 435 3.22 6.00 15.14
C GLY A 435 2.58 5.80 16.52
N SER A 436 1.87 4.69 16.73
CA SER A 436 1.34 4.32 18.05
C SER A 436 2.42 3.79 18.99
N ASP A 437 2.26 3.96 20.30
CA ASP A 437 3.07 3.27 21.32
C ASP A 437 2.61 1.82 21.58
N GLN A 438 1.50 1.40 20.97
CA GLN A 438 0.96 0.05 21.07
C GLN A 438 0.90 -0.65 19.71
N MET A 439 1.29 -1.92 19.69
CA MET A 439 1.19 -2.75 18.49
C MET A 439 -0.28 -2.97 18.12
N LEU A 440 -0.63 -2.82 16.84
CA LEU A 440 -1.98 -3.08 16.27
C LEU A 440 -3.13 -2.20 16.82
N TYR A 441 -2.85 -1.24 17.70
CA TYR A 441 -3.87 -0.42 18.35
C TYR A 441 -3.35 1.00 18.52
N GLY A 442 -4.23 1.98 18.39
CA GLY A 442 -3.89 3.36 18.71
C GLY A 442 -5.03 4.30 18.42
N SER A 443 -4.73 5.59 18.47
CA SER A 443 -5.75 6.59 18.22
C SER A 443 -5.94 6.88 16.72
N LYS A 444 -7.11 7.43 16.40
CA LYS A 444 -7.54 7.74 15.04
C LYS A 444 -8.11 9.16 14.99
N LEU A 445 -7.96 9.82 13.86
CA LEU A 445 -8.40 11.20 13.65
C LEU A 445 -9.38 11.32 12.49
N GLY A 446 -10.58 11.78 12.78
CA GLY A 446 -11.53 12.27 11.80
C GLY A 446 -11.45 13.78 11.71
N ILE A 447 -11.42 14.33 10.50
CA ILE A 447 -11.49 15.78 10.25
C ILE A 447 -12.73 16.07 9.41
N ASP A 448 -13.75 16.65 10.02
CA ASP A 448 -15.00 17.00 9.36
C ASP A 448 -14.92 18.41 8.76
N LEU A 449 -14.55 18.49 7.49
CA LEU A 449 -14.54 19.73 6.70
C LEU A 449 -15.82 19.93 5.91
N THR A 450 -16.90 19.19 6.19
CA THR A 450 -18.18 19.44 5.51
C THR A 450 -18.86 20.70 6.04
N LYS A 451 -19.60 21.40 5.17
CA LYS A 451 -20.46 22.52 5.54
C LYS A 451 -21.35 22.14 6.72
N LYS A 452 -21.38 23.00 7.73
CA LYS A 452 -22.21 22.80 8.92
C LYS A 452 -23.67 23.10 8.59
N ILE A 453 -24.57 22.24 9.06
CA ILE A 453 -26.01 22.38 8.90
C ILE A 453 -26.72 22.44 10.26
N ALA A 454 -27.99 22.85 10.26
CA ALA A 454 -28.78 23.02 11.48
C ALA A 454 -28.75 21.76 12.35
N GLY A 455 -28.31 21.91 13.60
CA GLY A 455 -28.13 20.80 14.56
C GLY A 455 -26.68 20.39 14.78
N GLU A 456 -25.72 20.96 14.05
CA GLU A 456 -24.29 20.69 14.25
C GLU A 456 -23.59 21.78 15.06
N PRO A 457 -22.55 21.41 15.83
CA PRO A 457 -21.63 22.38 16.40
C PRO A 457 -21.02 23.26 15.30
N GLY A 458 -21.02 24.58 15.50
CA GLY A 458 -20.48 25.53 14.54
C GLY A 458 -21.45 25.95 13.42
N TYR A 459 -22.69 25.45 13.40
CA TYR A 459 -23.73 26.00 12.52
C TYR A 459 -23.92 27.51 12.79
N GLU A 460 -23.99 28.31 11.73
CA GLU A 460 -24.07 29.79 11.76
C GLU A 460 -22.88 30.52 12.40
N LYS A 461 -21.80 29.83 12.81
CA LYS A 461 -20.56 30.54 13.18
C LYS A 461 -19.98 31.24 11.96
N SER A 462 -19.60 32.50 12.13
CA SER A 462 -18.78 33.22 11.16
C SER A 462 -17.41 32.55 11.05
N SER A 463 -16.85 32.50 9.83
CA SER A 463 -15.47 32.07 9.65
C SER A 463 -14.51 32.96 10.47
N PRO A 464 -13.33 32.44 10.87
CA PRO A 464 -12.30 33.26 11.48
C PRO A 464 -11.95 34.46 10.59
N ASP A 465 -11.62 35.59 11.24
CA ASP A 465 -11.03 36.74 10.58
C ASP A 465 -9.68 36.35 9.97
N SER A 466 -9.34 36.90 8.80
CA SER A 466 -8.05 36.64 8.17
C SER A 466 -6.92 37.34 8.93
N ILE A 467 -5.89 36.58 9.31
CA ILE A 467 -4.63 37.13 9.83
C ILE A 467 -3.93 37.90 8.71
N LYS A 468 -3.35 39.07 9.01
CA LYS A 468 -2.59 39.86 8.04
C LYS A 468 -1.17 39.32 7.90
N GLU A 469 -0.63 39.27 6.68
CA GLU A 469 0.75 38.84 6.42
C GLU A 469 1.81 39.61 7.23
N THR A 470 1.54 40.89 7.56
CA THR A 470 2.46 41.73 8.35
C THR A 470 2.64 41.28 9.80
N ASP A 471 1.78 40.38 10.28
CA ASP A 471 1.77 39.92 11.66
C ASP A 471 2.49 38.57 11.81
N LEU A 472 2.94 37.96 10.70
CA LEU A 472 3.65 36.68 10.71
C LEU A 472 5.11 36.86 11.16
N PRO A 473 5.64 35.97 12.02
CA PRO A 473 7.04 36.01 12.41
C PRO A 473 7.96 35.61 11.23
N THR A 474 9.18 36.13 11.23
CA THR A 474 10.21 35.64 10.30
C THR A 474 10.79 34.32 10.79
N THR A 475 11.34 33.53 9.87
CA THR A 475 12.00 32.26 10.21
C THR A 475 13.21 32.49 11.13
N GLU A 476 13.94 33.58 10.94
CA GLU A 476 15.08 33.96 11.79
C GLU A 476 14.62 34.23 13.22
N GLN A 477 13.51 34.95 13.42
CA GLN A 477 12.97 35.21 14.76
C GLN A 477 12.65 33.91 15.51
N VAL A 478 12.09 32.92 14.83
CA VAL A 478 11.80 31.59 15.41
C VAL A 478 13.10 30.88 15.79
N GLN A 479 14.10 30.85 14.91
CA GLN A 479 15.39 30.18 15.14
C GLN A 479 16.23 30.86 16.22
N GLU A 480 16.21 32.20 16.30
CA GLU A 480 16.89 32.97 17.35
C GLU A 480 16.25 32.73 18.73
N THR A 481 14.92 32.57 18.77
CA THR A 481 14.20 32.30 20.02
C THR A 481 14.37 30.85 20.47
N PHE A 482 14.41 29.90 19.53
CA PHE A 482 14.49 28.48 19.79
C PHE A 482 15.73 27.87 19.15
N SER A 483 16.82 27.79 19.91
CA SER A 483 18.12 27.29 19.45
C SER A 483 18.13 25.83 18.94
N TRP A 484 17.09 25.05 19.23
CA TRP A 484 16.93 23.67 18.76
C TRP A 484 16.30 23.57 17.37
N VAL A 485 15.76 24.67 16.85
CA VAL A 485 15.18 24.72 15.50
C VAL A 485 16.29 24.84 14.49
N LYS A 486 16.48 23.79 13.70
CA LYS A 486 17.48 23.76 12.64
C LYS A 486 17.00 24.51 11.41
N THR A 487 15.75 24.28 11.03
CA THR A 487 15.09 25.02 9.94
C THR A 487 13.58 25.07 10.18
N CYS A 488 12.93 26.12 9.68
CA CYS A 488 11.48 26.25 9.73
C CYS A 488 10.97 27.04 8.53
N LYS A 489 9.69 26.83 8.19
CA LYS A 489 9.02 27.49 7.07
C LYS A 489 7.55 27.65 7.35
N ILE A 490 7.00 28.82 7.02
CA ILE A 490 5.54 29.00 7.00
C ILE A 490 5.04 28.50 5.65
N LEU A 491 4.06 27.61 5.65
CA LEU A 491 3.50 27.05 4.43
C LEU A 491 2.79 28.15 3.61
N GLU A 492 3.27 28.36 2.39
CA GLU A 492 2.76 29.39 1.48
C GLU A 492 1.47 28.94 0.78
N LEU A 493 0.39 28.86 1.54
CA LEU A 493 -0.97 28.69 1.02
C LEU A 493 -1.81 29.89 1.42
N GLN A 494 -2.67 30.37 0.51
CA GLN A 494 -3.65 31.42 0.79
C GLN A 494 -4.66 30.89 1.84
N SER A 495 -4.31 31.05 3.11
CA SER A 495 -4.98 30.42 4.24
C SER A 495 -5.19 31.39 5.39
N LYS A 496 -6.31 31.22 6.09
CA LYS A 496 -6.65 31.99 7.30
C LYS A 496 -5.92 31.49 8.54
N ARG A 497 -5.47 30.23 8.54
CA ARG A 497 -4.72 29.60 9.62
C ARG A 497 -3.30 29.26 9.15
N PRO A 498 -2.32 30.16 9.37
CA PRO A 498 -0.93 29.91 9.00
C PRO A 498 -0.39 28.65 9.69
N LEU A 499 0.29 27.81 8.91
CA LEU A 499 0.96 26.59 9.37
C LEU A 499 2.48 26.82 9.33
N LEU A 500 3.14 26.73 10.49
CA LEU A 500 4.59 26.68 10.60
C LEU A 500 5.05 25.22 10.61
N ILE A 501 5.94 24.86 9.70
CA ILE A 501 6.64 23.58 9.67
C ILE A 501 8.03 23.80 10.28
N VAL A 502 8.41 22.96 11.22
CA VAL A 502 9.65 23.06 11.98
C VAL A 502 10.39 21.73 11.90
N ALA A 503 11.67 21.76 11.54
CA ALA A 503 12.59 20.65 11.71
C ALA A 503 13.54 20.96 12.87
N LEU A 504 13.50 20.13 13.91
CA LEU A 504 14.28 20.28 15.12
C LEU A 504 15.26 19.12 15.33
N ASP A 505 16.44 19.40 15.86
CA ASP A 505 17.40 18.37 16.22
C ASP A 505 17.01 17.76 17.57
N LYS A 506 16.24 16.66 17.52
CA LYS A 506 15.79 15.94 18.72
C LYS A 506 16.95 15.12 19.30
N ILE A 507 17.46 15.56 20.44
CA ILE A 507 18.56 14.94 21.19
C ILE A 507 18.13 14.44 22.58
N ALA A 508 16.90 14.76 23.01
CA ALA A 508 16.35 14.35 24.29
C ALA A 508 14.83 14.08 24.21
N PRO A 509 14.30 13.25 25.14
CA PRO A 509 12.86 13.06 25.31
C PRO A 509 12.12 14.37 25.53
N HIS A 510 10.85 14.44 25.10
CA HIS A 510 9.90 15.55 25.26
C HIS A 510 10.24 16.87 24.55
N GLN A 511 11.38 16.98 23.88
CA GLN A 511 11.80 18.25 23.25
C GLN A 511 10.79 18.79 22.21
N GLY A 512 10.14 17.92 21.43
CA GLY A 512 9.10 18.32 20.47
C GLY A 512 7.90 18.96 21.17
N LYS A 513 7.37 18.28 22.19
CA LYS A 513 6.33 18.80 23.08
C LYS A 513 6.72 20.11 23.76
N GLU A 514 7.92 20.19 24.32
CA GLU A 514 8.41 21.40 25.02
C GLU A 514 8.49 22.59 24.08
N PHE A 515 9.02 22.40 22.86
CA PHE A 515 9.02 23.42 21.83
C PHE A 515 7.59 23.85 21.48
N ILE A 516 6.69 22.90 21.22
CA ILE A 516 5.28 23.20 20.87
C ILE A 516 4.62 24.04 21.93
N LEU A 517 4.66 23.62 23.20
CA LEU A 517 3.99 24.35 24.28
C LEU A 517 4.59 25.75 24.44
N SER A 518 5.92 25.86 24.43
CA SER A 518 6.61 27.15 24.53
C SER A 518 6.28 28.08 23.37
N PHE A 519 6.20 27.56 22.14
CA PHE A 519 5.86 28.33 20.94
C PHE A 519 4.39 28.78 20.96
N LEU A 520 3.48 27.89 21.36
CA LEU A 520 2.05 28.18 21.40
C LEU A 520 1.65 29.14 22.53
N GLU A 521 2.41 29.19 23.62
CA GLU A 521 2.20 30.13 24.72
C GLU A 521 2.90 31.48 24.50
N ASN A 522 3.88 31.56 23.59
CA ASN A 522 4.62 32.79 23.32
C ASN A 522 3.75 33.81 22.54
N PRO A 523 3.49 35.01 23.10
CA PRO A 523 2.71 36.05 22.45
C PRO A 523 3.29 36.55 21.12
N ASP A 524 4.62 36.53 20.96
CA ASP A 524 5.32 37.00 19.77
C ASP A 524 5.01 36.15 18.53
N PHE A 525 4.55 34.90 18.74
CA PHE A 525 4.19 33.97 17.68
C PHE A 525 2.68 33.71 17.57
N SER A 526 1.85 34.57 18.17
CA SER A 526 0.39 34.41 18.24
C SER A 526 -0.31 34.38 16.87
N ALA A 527 0.32 34.88 15.81
CA ALA A 527 -0.18 34.84 14.43
C ALA A 527 -0.12 33.44 13.78
N ILE A 528 0.67 32.51 14.31
CA ILE A 528 0.75 31.15 13.80
C ILE A 528 -0.25 30.27 14.54
N GLU A 529 -1.26 29.75 13.84
CA GLU A 529 -2.30 28.95 14.47
C GLU A 529 -2.00 27.45 14.49
N ILE A 530 -1.16 26.96 13.58
CA ILE A 530 -0.74 25.55 13.53
C ILE A 530 0.78 25.48 13.50
N VAL A 531 1.36 24.62 14.33
CA VAL A 531 2.78 24.27 14.25
C VAL A 531 2.94 22.77 14.12
N MET A 532 3.71 22.32 13.13
CA MET A 532 4.07 20.93 12.92
C MET A 532 5.57 20.76 13.09
N VAL A 533 5.96 19.76 13.86
CA VAL A 533 7.34 19.55 14.28
C VAL A 533 7.84 18.19 13.80
N LEU A 534 8.99 18.21 13.13
CA LEU A 534 9.65 17.08 12.46
C LEU A 534 11.12 16.99 12.92
N GLU A 535 11.78 15.90 12.58
CA GLU A 535 13.21 15.71 12.85
C GLU A 535 14.10 16.59 11.96
N GLY A 536 15.28 16.95 12.49
CA GLY A 536 16.20 17.91 11.88
C GLY A 536 16.80 17.48 10.54
N HIS A 537 16.76 16.20 10.18
CA HIS A 537 17.20 15.72 8.86
C HIS A 537 16.13 15.83 7.78
N VAL A 538 14.87 16.08 8.15
CA VAL A 538 13.75 16.15 7.19
C VAL A 538 13.88 17.41 6.33
N ASN A 539 13.80 17.23 5.01
CA ASN A 539 13.76 18.34 4.06
C ASN A 539 12.36 18.98 4.05
N ILE A 540 12.20 20.10 4.76
CA ILE A 540 10.91 20.79 4.90
C ILE A 540 10.43 21.52 3.63
N ASP A 541 11.28 21.64 2.60
CA ASP A 541 10.86 22.19 1.30
C ASP A 541 10.15 21.16 0.42
N ASP A 542 10.33 19.86 0.72
CA ASP A 542 9.57 18.79 0.09
C ASP A 542 8.32 18.46 0.92
N ILE A 543 7.21 19.08 0.53
CA ILE A 543 5.92 18.90 1.21
C ILE A 543 5.44 17.45 1.17
N SER A 544 5.79 16.68 0.14
CA SER A 544 5.41 15.26 0.07
C SER A 544 6.12 14.47 1.17
N THR A 545 7.43 14.71 1.36
CA THR A 545 8.21 14.14 2.47
C THR A 545 7.66 14.58 3.83
N VAL A 546 7.33 15.87 4.01
CA VAL A 546 6.72 16.39 5.26
C VAL A 546 5.41 15.66 5.59
N MET A 547 4.52 15.51 4.61
CA MET A 547 3.23 14.85 4.83
C MET A 547 3.39 13.34 5.05
N TRP A 548 4.33 12.69 4.35
CA TRP A 548 4.67 11.29 4.58
C TRP A 548 5.13 11.06 6.04
N LYS A 549 6.01 11.93 6.55
CA LYS A 549 6.44 11.91 7.96
C LYS A 549 5.29 12.10 8.91
N PHE A 550 4.49 13.14 8.70
CA PHE A 550 3.33 13.43 9.53
C PHE A 550 2.37 12.24 9.64
N PHE A 551 1.98 11.63 8.52
CA PHE A 551 1.03 10.54 8.53
C PHE A 551 1.57 9.26 9.18
N ASN A 552 2.87 8.98 9.02
CA ASN A 552 3.51 7.80 9.59
C ASN A 552 3.77 7.94 11.10
N ASN A 553 4.33 9.07 11.54
CA ASN A 553 4.95 9.19 12.85
C ASN A 553 3.99 9.55 13.99
N ILE A 554 2.76 9.99 13.69
CA ILE A 554 1.85 10.45 14.74
C ILE A 554 0.97 9.32 15.31
N ASP A 555 0.71 9.38 16.61
CA ASP A 555 -0.55 8.94 17.23
C ASP A 555 -1.39 10.20 17.50
N PRO A 556 -2.54 10.39 16.83
CA PRO A 556 -3.27 11.67 16.89
C PRO A 556 -3.61 12.20 18.29
N LYS A 557 -4.00 11.35 19.23
CA LYS A 557 -4.33 11.75 20.61
C LYS A 557 -3.10 12.10 21.42
N ARG A 558 -2.00 11.36 21.24
CA ARG A 558 -0.74 11.60 21.96
C ARG A 558 -0.04 12.86 21.46
N ASP A 559 -0.04 13.07 20.16
CA ASP A 559 0.88 14.00 19.50
C ASP A 559 0.25 15.34 19.08
N CYS A 560 -1.06 15.51 19.29
CA CYS A 560 -1.74 16.80 19.09
C CYS A 560 -1.90 17.56 20.41
N TYR A 561 -1.38 18.79 20.45
CA TYR A 561 -1.42 19.68 21.61
C TYR A 561 -2.27 20.90 21.29
N PHE A 562 -3.22 21.23 22.17
CA PHE A 562 -4.11 22.37 22.00
C PHE A 562 -3.83 23.43 23.07
N VAL A 563 -3.54 24.65 22.63
CA VAL A 563 -3.36 25.82 23.51
C VAL A 563 -4.25 26.93 22.98
N ALA A 564 -5.26 27.30 23.77
CA ALA A 564 -6.37 28.15 23.31
C ALA A 564 -7.00 27.59 22.00
N GLN A 565 -6.93 28.35 20.90
CA GLN A 565 -7.47 27.95 19.58
C GLN A 565 -6.34 27.58 18.59
N ARG A 566 -5.15 27.24 19.08
CA ARG A 566 -3.97 26.88 18.29
C ARG A 566 -3.66 25.39 18.45
N LEU A 567 -3.09 24.80 17.41
CA LEU A 567 -2.74 23.38 17.34
C LEU A 567 -1.23 23.20 17.15
N GLY A 568 -0.63 22.35 17.98
CA GLY A 568 0.72 21.86 17.79
C GLY A 568 0.73 20.36 17.53
N ILE A 569 1.58 19.91 16.61
CA ILE A 569 1.67 18.52 16.19
C ILE A 569 3.13 18.06 16.30
N ASP A 570 3.38 17.04 17.11
CA ASP A 570 4.70 16.42 17.27
C ASP A 570 4.83 15.16 16.41
N ALA A 571 5.38 15.31 15.20
CA ALA A 571 5.67 14.20 14.29
C ALA A 571 7.11 13.65 14.44
N THR A 572 7.82 14.00 15.51
CA THR A 572 9.19 13.51 15.77
C THR A 572 9.20 12.08 16.31
N GLN A 573 10.33 11.40 16.17
CA GLN A 573 10.61 10.14 16.83
C GLN A 573 10.30 10.17 18.32
N LYS A 574 9.68 9.09 18.83
CA LYS A 574 9.36 8.96 20.25
C LYS A 574 10.36 8.08 21.00
N PHE A 575 10.72 8.51 22.20
CA PHE A 575 11.68 7.85 23.09
C PHE A 575 10.96 6.98 24.14
N PRO A 576 11.60 5.93 24.67
CA PRO A 576 11.06 5.14 25.77
C PRO A 576 10.69 5.97 27.01
N GLU A 577 11.45 7.02 27.32
CA GLU A 577 11.20 7.96 28.42
C GLU A 577 9.96 8.85 28.19
N GLU A 578 9.42 8.88 26.96
CA GLU A 578 8.13 9.51 26.63
C GLU A 578 6.94 8.54 26.85
N GLY A 579 7.21 7.31 27.32
CA GLY A 579 6.21 6.26 27.51
C GLY A 579 5.97 5.41 26.26
N TYR A 580 6.80 5.57 25.22
CA TYR A 580 6.74 4.77 23.99
C TYR A 580 7.25 3.35 24.25
N GLN A 581 6.42 2.33 23.98
CA GLN A 581 6.71 0.95 24.36
C GLN A 581 7.25 0.08 23.22
N GLN A 582 7.14 0.55 21.97
CA GLN A 582 7.67 -0.16 20.80
C GLN A 582 9.11 0.27 20.52
N ASP A 583 9.81 -0.45 19.66
CA ASP A 583 11.05 0.05 19.06
C ASP A 583 10.69 0.96 17.88
N TRP A 584 11.20 2.19 17.91
CA TRP A 584 11.01 3.12 16.80
C TRP A 584 11.86 2.66 15.61
N PRO A 585 11.26 2.35 14.45
CA PRO A 585 12.00 1.77 13.35
C PRO A 585 12.87 2.80 12.64
N GLU A 586 13.99 2.34 12.11
CA GLU A 586 14.84 3.12 11.23
C GLU A 586 14.19 3.30 9.85
N GLU A 587 14.47 4.45 9.23
CA GLU A 587 14.11 4.69 7.84
C GLU A 587 14.96 3.84 6.91
N ILE A 588 14.38 3.36 5.83
CA ILE A 588 15.15 2.65 4.81
C ILE A 588 16.00 3.64 4.02
N GLU A 589 17.30 3.38 3.92
CA GLU A 589 18.20 4.19 3.11
C GLU A 589 19.19 3.30 2.34
N MET A 590 19.35 3.57 1.04
CA MET A 590 20.38 2.90 0.25
C MET A 590 21.78 3.44 0.61
N PRO A 591 22.80 2.58 0.85
CA PRO A 591 24.14 3.02 1.18
C PRO A 591 24.83 3.81 0.07
N ALA A 592 25.66 4.80 0.44
CA ALA A 592 26.34 5.70 -0.50
C ALA A 592 27.24 4.96 -1.52
N ASN A 593 27.87 3.85 -1.13
CA ASN A 593 28.67 3.04 -2.04
C ASN A 593 27.83 2.35 -3.12
N ILE A 594 26.60 1.92 -2.81
CA ILE A 594 25.68 1.35 -3.80
C ILE A 594 25.15 2.45 -4.74
N LYS A 595 24.75 3.60 -4.19
CA LYS A 595 24.36 4.79 -4.98
C LYS A 595 25.44 5.15 -6.00
N THR A 596 26.71 5.19 -5.57
CA THR A 596 27.87 5.47 -6.43
C THR A 596 28.08 4.41 -7.51
N GLN A 597 27.91 3.11 -7.20
CA GLN A 597 28.02 2.05 -8.19
C GLN A 597 26.95 2.17 -9.28
N VAL A 598 25.71 2.49 -8.89
CA VAL A 598 24.61 2.73 -9.82
C VAL A 598 24.87 3.97 -10.67
N ASP A 599 25.40 5.05 -10.10
CA ASP A 599 25.76 6.28 -10.84
C ASP A 599 26.75 5.99 -11.98
N LEU A 600 27.77 5.17 -11.72
CA LEU A 600 28.77 4.78 -12.71
C LEU A 600 28.17 3.99 -13.89
N LYS A 601 27.09 3.24 -13.65
CA LYS A 601 26.40 2.44 -14.67
C LYS A 601 25.25 3.19 -15.34
N TRP A 602 24.68 4.22 -14.70
CA TRP A 602 23.41 4.86 -15.05
C TRP A 602 23.29 5.22 -16.53
N GLY A 603 24.31 5.88 -17.07
CA GLY A 603 24.33 6.29 -18.48
C GLY A 603 24.37 5.14 -19.50
N ASN A 604 24.70 3.91 -19.07
CA ASN A 604 24.72 2.71 -19.91
C ASN A 604 23.53 1.78 -19.66
N LEU A 605 22.73 1.99 -18.59
CA LEU A 605 21.57 1.15 -18.29
C LEU A 605 20.48 1.24 -19.37
N PHE A 606 20.33 2.43 -19.97
CA PHE A 606 19.20 2.75 -20.87
C PHE A 606 19.59 2.91 -22.34
N LYS A 607 20.75 2.36 -22.74
CA LYS A 607 21.29 2.45 -24.12
C LYS A 607 20.94 1.25 -25.00
#